data_AF-A0A521ZXD3-F1
#
_entry.id   AF-A0A521ZXD3-F1
#
_cell.length_a   1.000
_cell.length_b   1.000
_cell.length_c   1.000
_cell.angle_alpha   90.00
_cell.angle_beta   90.00
_cell.angle_gamma   90.00
#
_symmetry.space_group_name_H-M   'P 1'
#
loop_
_entity.id
_entity.type
_entity.pdbx_description
1 polymer ?
#
loop_
_entity_poly.entity_id
_entity_poly.type
_entity_poly.pdbx_seq_one_letter_code
_entity_poly.pdbx_strand_id
1 'polypeptide(L)'
;MTTREILSRIARAYGLEPALLTAKNPRTGRTRQDIAVSHPRQLAAFILVDLKGRTLHGAGSDLGLSHTTVLYGVRKIRRILASGGPPAHALERFLADLQIEKKAPTRPRDRLLLPEETGELKKWQDPNAV
;
A
#
# COMPACT_ATOMS: atom_id res chain seq x y z
N MET A 1 6.87 -16.35 -1.06
CA MET A 1 7.62 -15.22 -0.47
C MET A 1 6.88 -14.66 0.73
N THR A 2 7.49 -14.72 1.89
CA THR A 2 6.97 -14.30 3.20
C THR A 2 7.08 -12.77 3.40
N THR A 3 6.35 -12.22 4.37
CA THR A 3 6.49 -10.81 4.78
C THR A 3 7.94 -10.48 5.14
N ARG A 4 8.61 -11.35 5.90
CA ARG A 4 10.00 -11.15 6.31
C ARG A 4 10.94 -11.02 5.11
N GLU A 5 10.80 -11.89 4.12
CA GLU A 5 11.61 -11.84 2.89
C GLU A 5 11.36 -10.55 2.09
N ILE A 6 10.11 -10.10 1.99
CA ILE A 6 9.75 -8.82 1.34
C ILE A 6 10.49 -7.67 2.01
N LEU A 7 10.38 -7.55 3.33
CA LEU A 7 10.99 -6.47 4.09
C LEU A 7 12.51 -6.50 3.99
N SER A 8 13.13 -7.68 4.08
CA SER A 8 14.57 -7.82 3.93
C SER A 8 15.07 -7.40 2.55
N ARG A 9 14.36 -7.76 1.47
CA ARG A 9 14.76 -7.37 0.11
C ARG A 9 14.60 -5.87 -0.13
N ILE A 10 13.48 -5.27 0.32
CA ILE A 10 13.27 -3.82 0.22
C ILE A 10 14.35 -3.09 1.01
N ALA A 11 14.57 -3.46 2.28
CA ALA A 11 15.56 -2.78 3.12
C ALA A 11 16.95 -2.83 2.48
N ARG A 12 17.38 -3.99 1.99
CA ARG A 12 18.66 -4.14 1.27
C ARG A 12 18.75 -3.21 0.04
N ALA A 13 17.70 -3.13 -0.76
CA ALA A 13 17.71 -2.31 -1.97
C ALA A 13 17.79 -0.80 -1.67
N TYR A 14 17.38 -0.38 -0.47
CA TYR A 14 17.52 1.00 0.01
C TYR A 14 18.72 1.21 0.96
N GLY A 15 19.58 0.21 1.17
CA GLY A 15 20.71 0.30 2.11
C GLY A 15 20.29 0.47 3.57
N LEU A 16 19.16 -0.13 3.96
CA LEU A 16 18.55 -0.04 5.29
C LEU A 16 18.59 -1.38 6.03
N GLU A 17 18.55 -1.31 7.35
CA GLU A 17 18.28 -2.48 8.20
C GLU A 17 16.79 -2.86 8.16
N PRO A 18 16.41 -4.15 8.00
CA PRO A 18 15.01 -4.56 7.88
C PRO A 18 14.13 -4.16 9.06
N ALA A 19 14.68 -4.15 10.27
CA ALA A 19 13.99 -3.75 11.49
C ALA A 19 13.50 -2.29 11.44
N LEU A 20 14.13 -1.43 10.64
CA LEU A 20 13.69 -0.05 10.45
C LEU A 20 12.35 0.05 9.71
N LEU A 21 11.97 -0.94 8.92
CA LEU A 21 10.68 -0.94 8.23
C LEU A 21 9.51 -1.30 9.16
N THR A 22 9.79 -1.96 10.28
CA THR A 22 8.80 -2.41 11.28
C THR A 22 8.81 -1.58 12.56
N ALA A 23 9.85 -0.76 12.77
CA ALA A 23 9.98 0.07 13.95
C ALA A 23 8.82 1.08 14.04
N LYS A 24 8.15 1.11 15.21
CA LYS A 24 7.25 2.20 15.56
C LYS A 24 8.07 3.47 15.71
N ASN A 25 7.96 4.40 14.78
CA ASN A 25 8.60 5.70 14.94
C ASN A 25 7.88 6.47 16.06
N PRO A 26 8.60 6.94 17.10
CA PRO A 26 8.02 7.87 18.05
C PRO A 26 7.59 9.15 17.31
N ARG A 27 6.43 9.71 17.66
CA ARG A 27 5.83 10.90 16.99
C ARG A 27 6.65 12.20 17.17
N THR A 28 7.85 12.13 17.74
CA THR A 28 8.68 13.28 18.11
C THR A 28 9.61 13.69 16.98
N GLY A 29 9.09 14.50 16.05
CA GLY A 29 9.86 15.15 14.99
C GLY A 29 10.24 14.23 13.83
N ARG A 30 10.24 14.76 12.59
CA ARG A 30 10.74 14.03 11.42
C ARG A 30 12.28 13.99 11.50
N THR A 31 12.83 12.89 11.95
CA THR A 31 14.27 12.65 11.87
C THR A 31 14.68 12.41 10.41
N ARG A 32 15.97 12.58 10.08
CA ARG A 32 16.49 12.21 8.74
C ARG A 32 16.22 10.73 8.43
N GLN A 33 16.22 9.88 9.45
CA GLN A 33 15.92 8.46 9.34
C GLN A 33 14.45 8.22 8.96
N ASP A 34 13.52 9.00 9.50
CA ASP A 34 12.08 8.91 9.16
C ASP A 34 11.82 9.22 7.69
N ILE A 35 12.58 10.15 7.13
CA ILE A 35 12.51 10.52 5.72
C ILE A 35 13.02 9.36 4.85
N ALA A 36 14.16 8.78 5.22
CA ALA A 36 14.78 7.67 4.48
C ALA A 36 13.91 6.41 4.47
N VAL A 37 13.20 6.09 5.58
CA VAL A 37 12.36 4.89 5.68
C VAL A 37 10.93 5.08 5.14
N SER A 38 10.50 6.32 4.90
CA SER A 38 9.11 6.64 4.52
C SER A 38 8.70 5.99 3.20
N HIS A 39 9.49 6.18 2.15
CA HIS A 39 9.19 5.60 0.84
C HIS A 39 9.31 4.06 0.83
N PRO A 40 10.37 3.45 1.39
CA PRO A 40 10.46 1.99 1.57
C PRO A 40 9.27 1.39 2.32
N ARG A 41 8.78 2.01 3.41
CA ARG A 41 7.59 1.53 4.13
C ARG A 41 6.31 1.65 3.29
N GLN A 42 6.15 2.71 2.50
CA GLN A 42 5.02 2.85 1.57
C GLN A 42 5.02 1.75 0.51
N LEU A 43 6.20 1.38 0.02
CA LEU A 43 6.38 0.30 -0.94
C LEU A 43 6.09 -1.07 -0.34
N ALA A 44 6.58 -1.33 0.88
CA ALA A 44 6.26 -2.56 1.61
C ALA A 44 4.75 -2.71 1.83
N ALA A 45 4.07 -1.62 2.22
CA ALA A 45 2.62 -1.59 2.36
C ALA A 45 1.91 -1.94 1.04
N PHE A 46 2.33 -1.33 -0.08
CA PHE A 46 1.79 -1.65 -1.40
C PHE A 46 1.97 -3.13 -1.77
N ILE A 47 3.17 -3.68 -1.60
CA ILE A 47 3.44 -5.09 -1.93
C ILE A 47 2.60 -6.03 -1.07
N LEU A 48 2.51 -5.79 0.24
CA LEU A 48 1.75 -6.63 1.14
C LEU A 48 0.25 -6.62 0.80
N VAL A 49 -0.31 -5.44 0.51
CA VAL A 49 -1.75 -5.30 0.23
C VAL A 49 -2.08 -5.73 -1.20
N ASP A 50 -1.48 -5.09 -2.20
CA ASP A 50 -1.90 -5.25 -3.60
C ASP A 50 -1.33 -6.52 -4.25
N LEU A 51 -0.12 -6.93 -3.88
CA LEU A 51 0.54 -8.08 -4.51
C LEU A 51 0.44 -9.37 -3.69
N LYS A 52 0.23 -9.27 -2.37
CA LYS A 52 0.13 -10.42 -1.46
C LYS A 52 -1.23 -10.57 -0.79
N GLY A 53 -2.17 -9.65 -1.02
CA GLY A 53 -3.55 -9.77 -0.53
C GLY A 53 -3.70 -9.65 0.99
N ARG A 54 -2.75 -9.01 1.69
CA ARG A 54 -2.91 -8.67 3.11
C ARG A 54 -4.00 -7.61 3.27
N THR A 55 -4.76 -7.70 4.36
CA THR A 55 -5.66 -6.61 4.77
C THR A 55 -4.84 -5.40 5.22
N LEU A 56 -5.45 -4.20 5.18
CA LEU A 56 -4.81 -2.98 5.66
C LEU A 56 -4.37 -3.10 7.14
N HIS A 57 -5.19 -3.73 7.97
CA HIS A 57 -4.87 -4.01 9.37
C HIS A 57 -3.71 -5.00 9.52
N GLY A 58 -3.71 -6.10 8.75
CA GLY A 58 -2.65 -7.09 8.77
C GLY A 58 -1.30 -6.51 8.34
N ALA A 59 -1.29 -5.76 7.23
CA ALA A 59 -0.09 -5.05 6.76
C ALA A 59 0.36 -3.97 7.76
N GLY A 60 -0.58 -3.30 8.44
CA GLY A 60 -0.26 -2.33 9.50
C GLY A 60 0.42 -2.98 10.69
N SER A 61 -0.08 -4.14 11.14
CA SER A 61 0.53 -4.95 12.19
C SER A 61 1.95 -5.39 11.81
N ASP A 62 2.13 -5.88 10.59
CA ASP A 62 3.43 -6.31 10.06
C ASP A 62 4.47 -5.16 10.02
N LEU A 63 4.03 -3.92 9.80
CA LEU A 63 4.89 -2.74 9.62
C LEU A 63 4.97 -1.82 10.85
N GLY A 64 4.22 -2.10 11.92
CA GLY A 64 4.10 -1.18 13.06
C GLY A 64 3.40 0.14 12.72
N LEU A 65 2.48 0.14 11.74
CA LEU A 65 1.76 1.31 11.24
C LEU A 65 0.26 1.23 11.52
N SER A 66 -0.42 2.38 11.57
CA SER A 66 -1.89 2.38 11.53
C SER A 66 -2.40 1.98 10.14
N HIS A 67 -3.58 1.35 10.08
CA HIS A 67 -4.23 0.98 8.82
C HIS A 67 -4.45 2.20 7.89
N THR A 68 -4.68 3.40 8.45
CA THR A 68 -4.80 4.65 7.68
C THR A 68 -3.48 5.09 7.06
N THR A 69 -2.36 4.93 7.77
CA THR A 69 -1.01 5.20 7.21
C THR A 69 -0.67 4.19 6.10
N VAL A 70 -1.04 2.92 6.28
CA VAL A 70 -0.92 1.89 5.24
C VAL A 70 -1.72 2.31 4.00
N LEU A 71 -3.00 2.67 4.16
CA LEU A 71 -3.86 3.11 3.06
C LEU A 71 -3.27 4.31 2.32
N TYR A 72 -2.77 5.31 3.06
CA TYR A 72 -2.11 6.48 2.46
C TYR A 72 -0.89 6.07 1.62
N GLY A 73 -0.03 5.20 2.16
CA GLY A 73 1.14 4.70 1.45
C GLY A 73 0.79 3.94 0.17
N VAL A 74 -0.15 3.01 0.25
CA VAL A 74 -0.65 2.24 -0.90
C VAL A 74 -1.18 3.19 -1.98
N ARG A 75 -2.04 4.15 -1.63
CA ARG A 75 -2.58 5.14 -2.58
C ARG A 75 -1.48 5.99 -3.24
N LYS A 76 -0.41 6.31 -2.50
CA LYS A 76 0.72 7.06 -3.06
C LYS A 76 1.48 6.25 -4.10
N ILE A 77 1.77 4.97 -3.83
CA ILE A 77 2.43 4.08 -4.79
C ILE A 77 1.56 3.85 -6.03
N ARG A 78 0.25 3.61 -5.84
CA ARG A 78 -0.70 3.49 -6.96
C ARG A 78 -0.70 4.72 -7.87
N ARG A 79 -0.67 5.93 -7.30
CA ARG A 79 -0.58 7.18 -8.08
C ARG A 79 0.71 7.29 -8.87
N ILE A 80 1.84 6.86 -8.30
CA ILE A 80 3.12 6.82 -9.03
C ILE A 80 3.01 5.89 -10.22
N LEU A 81 2.52 4.66 -10.04
CA LEU A 81 2.35 3.70 -11.13
C LEU A 81 1.37 4.19 -12.20
N ALA A 82 0.24 4.76 -11.78
CA ALA A 82 -0.77 5.31 -12.69
C ALA A 82 -0.28 6.52 -13.49
N SER A 83 0.79 7.20 -13.05
CA SER A 83 1.33 8.35 -13.79
C SER A 83 1.97 7.96 -15.12
N GLY A 84 2.39 6.70 -15.29
CA GLY A 84 3.06 6.22 -16.51
C GLY A 84 4.38 6.93 -16.85
N GLY A 85 4.89 7.80 -15.97
CA GLY A 85 6.10 8.59 -16.21
C GLY A 85 7.39 7.89 -15.73
N PRO A 86 8.54 8.59 -15.78
CA PRO A 86 9.82 8.05 -15.33
C PRO A 86 9.79 7.46 -13.90
N PRO A 87 9.07 8.05 -12.91
CA PRO A 87 8.92 7.43 -11.59
C PRO A 87 8.16 6.11 -11.61
N ALA A 88 7.16 5.95 -12.49
CA ALA A 88 6.42 4.70 -12.65
C ALA A 88 7.34 3.60 -13.17
N HIS A 89 8.09 3.87 -14.24
CA HIS A 89 9.02 2.90 -14.84
C HIS A 89 10.15 2.51 -13.90
N ALA A 90 10.70 3.46 -13.13
CA ALA A 90 11.71 3.16 -12.12
C ALA A 90 11.16 2.21 -11.05
N LEU A 91 9.92 2.46 -10.60
CA LEU A 91 9.25 1.60 -9.63
C LEU A 91 8.91 0.22 -10.20
N GLU A 92 8.50 0.12 -11.46
CA GLU A 92 8.23 -1.17 -12.13
C GLU A 92 9.50 -2.02 -12.25
N ARG A 93 10.62 -1.40 -12.66
CA ARG A 93 11.93 -2.07 -12.68
C ARG A 93 12.33 -2.54 -11.28
N PHE A 94 12.19 -1.68 -10.27
CA PHE A 94 12.47 -2.04 -8.90
C PHE A 94 11.63 -3.24 -8.42
N LEU A 95 10.33 -3.28 -8.73
CA LEU A 95 9.46 -4.41 -8.39
C LEU A 95 9.87 -5.70 -9.13
N ALA A 96 10.35 -5.58 -10.38
CA ALA A 96 10.88 -6.71 -11.14
C ALA A 96 12.19 -7.25 -10.53
N ASP A 97 13.11 -6.36 -10.15
CA ASP A 97 14.40 -6.70 -9.52
C ASP A 97 14.21 -7.39 -8.16
N LEU A 98 13.16 -7.05 -7.43
CA LEU A 98 12.80 -7.74 -6.19
C LEU A 98 12.31 -9.18 -6.41
N GLN A 99 12.18 -9.64 -7.67
CA GLN A 99 11.64 -10.96 -8.06
C GLN A 99 10.33 -11.29 -7.35
N ILE A 100 9.52 -10.28 -7.09
CA ILE A 100 8.18 -10.48 -6.55
C ILE A 100 7.33 -10.85 -7.73
N GLU A 101 7.10 -12.16 -7.92
CA GLU A 101 6.12 -12.63 -8.89
C GLU A 101 4.83 -11.83 -8.67
N LYS A 102 4.45 -11.04 -9.69
CA LYS A 102 3.14 -10.44 -9.80
C LYS A 102 2.18 -11.62 -9.87
N LYS A 103 1.70 -12.10 -8.72
CA LYS A 103 0.48 -12.90 -8.75
C LYS A 103 -0.57 -11.93 -9.29
N ALA A 104 -1.10 -12.24 -10.48
CA ALA A 104 -2.16 -11.43 -11.08
C ALA A 104 -3.17 -11.10 -9.98
N PRO A 105 -3.61 -9.83 -9.87
CA PRO A 105 -4.51 -9.45 -8.81
C PRO A 105 -5.70 -10.40 -8.86
N THR A 106 -5.81 -11.31 -7.88
CA THR A 106 -7.09 -11.93 -7.58
C THR A 106 -7.97 -10.74 -7.28
N ARG A 107 -8.94 -10.50 -8.17
CA ARG A 107 -9.86 -9.36 -8.21
C ARG A 107 -10.06 -8.79 -6.80
N PRO A 108 -10.01 -7.46 -6.62
CA PRO A 108 -10.20 -6.87 -5.30
C PRO A 108 -11.45 -7.48 -4.66
N ARG A 109 -11.29 -8.03 -3.46
CA ARG A 109 -12.41 -8.40 -2.57
C ARG A 109 -13.12 -7.15 -2.03
N ASP A 110 -13.25 -6.13 -2.88
CA ASP A 110 -14.20 -5.03 -2.77
C ASP A 110 -15.42 -5.32 -3.66
N ARG A 111 -15.76 -6.60 -3.84
CA ARG A 111 -17.16 -6.97 -4.09
C ARG A 111 -17.90 -6.75 -2.77
N LEU A 112 -18.16 -5.47 -2.47
CA LEU A 112 -19.44 -5.13 -1.87
C LEU A 112 -20.46 -5.91 -2.70
N LEU A 113 -21.11 -6.87 -2.07
CA LEU A 113 -22.28 -7.55 -2.62
C LEU A 113 -23.36 -6.48 -2.80
N LEU A 114 -23.25 -5.71 -3.88
CA LEU A 114 -24.42 -5.09 -4.46
C LEU A 114 -25.09 -6.21 -5.27
N PRO A 115 -26.30 -6.65 -4.89
CA PRO A 115 -27.04 -7.59 -5.70
C PRO A 115 -27.21 -6.96 -7.09
N GLU A 116 -26.97 -7.76 -8.13
CA GLU A 116 -27.34 -7.41 -9.50
C GLU A 116 -28.86 -7.43 -9.59
N GLU A 117 -29.50 -6.36 -9.15
CA GLU A 117 -30.86 -6.03 -9.54
C GLU A 117 -30.84 -4.69 -10.26
N THR A 118 -31.05 -4.79 -11.57
CA THR A 118 -31.68 -3.78 -12.40
C THR A 118 -32.70 -2.94 -11.64
N GLY A 119 -32.50 -1.63 -11.55
CA GLY A 119 -33.54 -0.71 -11.06
C GLY A 119 -33.00 0.63 -10.59
N GLU A 120 -33.08 1.61 -11.49
CA GLU A 120 -33.26 3.05 -11.19
C GLU A 120 -32.49 3.66 -10.01
N LEU A 121 -31.47 4.47 -10.35
CA LEU A 121 -30.98 5.55 -9.49
C LEU A 121 -32.12 6.56 -9.24
N LYS A 122 -32.98 6.29 -8.25
CA LYS A 122 -33.84 7.31 -7.66
C LYS A 122 -32.94 8.29 -6.91
N LYS A 123 -32.84 9.49 -7.48
CA LYS A 123 -32.30 10.70 -6.85
C LYS A 123 -32.78 10.76 -5.39
N TRP A 124 -31.82 10.95 -4.48
CA TRP A 124 -32.11 11.36 -3.12
C TRP A 124 -32.92 12.66 -3.18
N GLN A 125 -34.20 12.59 -2.83
CA GLN A 125 -34.99 13.77 -2.50
C GLN A 125 -34.60 14.19 -1.08
N ASP A 126 -34.13 15.43 -0.97
CA ASP A 126 -33.83 16.12 0.27
C ASP A 126 -35.09 16.21 1.15
N PRO A 127 -35.08 15.75 2.41
CA PRO A 127 -36.25 15.85 3.29
C PRO A 127 -36.39 17.22 3.99
N ASN A 128 -35.57 18.23 3.65
CA ASN A 128 -35.63 19.57 4.26
C ASN A 128 -35.86 20.70 3.25
N ALA A 129 -36.75 20.48 2.27
CA ALA A 129 -37.42 21.59 1.59
C ALA A 129 -38.60 22.06 2.45
N VAL A 130 -38.35 23.06 3.30
CA VAL A 130 -39.37 23.94 3.89
C VAL A 130 -39.13 25.34 3.36
#